data_AF-A0A2V6F5S5-F1
#
_entry.id   AF-A0A2V6F5S5-F1
#
_cell.length_a   1.000
_cell.length_b   1.000
_cell.length_c   1.000
_cell.angle_alpha   90.00
_cell.angle_beta   90.00
_cell.angle_gamma   90.00
#
_symmetry.space_group_name_H-M   'P 1'
#
loop_
_entity.id
_entity.type
_entity.pdbx_description
1 polymer ?
#
loop_
_entity_poly.entity_id
_entity_poly.type
_entity_poly.pdbx_seq_one_letter_code
_entity_poly.pdbx_strand_id
1 'polypeptide(L)'
;GPVRNTDACIYRFEPCTYKFDRYVPYGFANPHGRVFDYWGTDLITDATGNETFFGPAFSGHLDYPAKHRKMEQFWQRPSRPCAGTGLISSRHFPDDFQGNFLDCNVIGFQGIFRVKVSEDGSGLKGESVEDLVKSDDPNFRPTAVDVAPDGSIYFLDWSNQLIGHMQHHIRDPNRDHSHGRIYRITYEGRPLLKPAKIDGQPVDRLLELLKEPENNVRTRAKIELGKRSAGEVVPALKKWITKLDKKDPAYEHQMLEALWVHQWMNVVDEDLLKRELRSP
;
A
#
# COMPACT_ATOMS: atom_id res chain seq x y z
N GLY A 1 22.64 7.45 13.90
CA GLY A 1 23.86 7.51 13.06
C GLY A 1 23.58 6.92 11.69
N PRO A 2 24.55 6.89 10.76
CA PRO A 2 24.35 6.25 9.46
C PRO A 2 24.04 4.76 9.62
N VAL A 3 23.07 4.24 8.85
CA VAL A 3 22.73 2.81 8.80
C VAL A 3 23.40 2.19 7.59
N ARG A 4 24.26 1.20 7.82
CA ARG A 4 25.00 0.52 6.77
C ARG A 4 24.12 -0.55 6.09
N ASN A 5 24.15 -0.59 4.76
CA ASN A 5 23.52 -1.65 3.98
C ASN A 5 24.32 -1.95 2.71
N THR A 6 24.20 -3.17 2.20
CA THR A 6 24.68 -3.58 0.87
C THR A 6 23.46 -3.88 0.00
N ASP A 7 23.48 -3.43 -1.26
CA ASP A 7 22.35 -3.46 -2.22
C ASP A 7 21.12 -2.67 -1.74
N ALA A 8 19.97 -2.87 -2.41
CA ALA A 8 18.71 -2.26 -2.04
C ALA A 8 18.14 -2.83 -0.73
N CYS A 9 17.28 -2.05 -0.09
CA CYS A 9 16.60 -2.39 1.16
C CYS A 9 15.33 -1.54 1.26
N ILE A 10 14.31 -2.07 1.92
CA ILE A 10 13.19 -1.25 2.40
C ILE A 10 13.55 -0.76 3.80
N TYR A 11 13.57 0.56 3.97
CA TYR A 11 13.89 1.20 5.24
C TYR A 11 12.61 1.64 5.95
N ARG A 12 12.66 1.71 7.28
CA ARG A 12 11.64 2.36 8.10
C ARG A 12 12.24 3.57 8.79
N PHE A 13 11.56 4.70 8.64
CA PHE A 13 11.85 5.92 9.39
C PHE A 13 10.66 6.21 10.32
N GLU A 14 10.95 6.41 11.61
CA GLU A 14 9.97 6.82 12.61
C GLU A 14 10.24 8.29 12.98
N PRO A 15 9.36 9.24 12.58
CA PRO A 15 9.65 10.66 12.64
C PRO A 15 9.65 11.25 14.06
N CYS A 16 8.97 10.64 15.03
CA CYS A 16 8.89 11.17 16.40
C CYS A 16 10.19 10.95 17.19
N THR A 17 10.86 9.83 16.97
CA THR A 17 12.10 9.41 17.64
C THR A 17 13.33 9.51 16.73
N TYR A 18 13.14 9.86 15.45
CA TYR A 18 14.17 9.86 14.41
C TYR A 18 14.84 8.49 14.24
N LYS A 19 14.17 7.41 14.65
CA LYS A 19 14.69 6.05 14.49
C LYS A 19 14.66 5.68 13.01
N PHE A 20 15.79 5.20 12.51
CA PHE A 20 15.95 4.77 11.13
C PHE A 20 16.55 3.37 11.12
N ASP A 21 15.84 2.40 10.57
CA ASP A 21 16.21 0.98 10.60
C ASP A 21 16.06 0.31 9.23
N ARG A 22 16.81 -0.78 9.01
CA ARG A 22 16.60 -1.69 7.87
C ARG A 22 15.37 -2.54 8.14
N TYR A 23 14.25 -2.21 7.51
CA TYR A 23 12.97 -2.91 7.74
C TYR A 23 12.93 -4.26 7.01
N VAL A 24 13.39 -4.29 5.75
CA VAL A 24 13.56 -5.51 4.97
C VAL A 24 14.96 -5.53 4.33
N PRO A 25 15.99 -5.99 5.07
CA PRO A 25 17.30 -6.25 4.50
C PRO A 25 17.27 -7.53 3.66
N TYR A 26 17.01 -7.41 2.37
CA TYR A 26 16.89 -8.51 1.41
C TYR A 26 17.75 -8.25 0.15
N GLY A 27 17.90 -9.26 -0.70
CA GLY A 27 18.63 -9.16 -1.98
C GLY A 27 17.82 -8.48 -3.08
N PHE A 28 17.14 -7.37 -2.79
CA PHE A 28 16.32 -6.69 -3.79
C PHE A 28 17.16 -6.10 -4.92
N ALA A 29 16.59 -6.08 -6.13
CA ALA A 29 17.08 -5.24 -7.21
C ALA A 29 16.57 -3.80 -7.06
N ASN A 30 15.24 -3.61 -7.10
CA ASN A 30 14.55 -2.32 -7.14
C ASN A 30 13.17 -2.40 -6.43
N PRO A 31 13.12 -2.36 -5.08
CA PRO A 31 11.88 -2.57 -4.32
C PRO A 31 11.01 -1.29 -4.26
N HIS A 32 10.55 -0.80 -5.40
CA HIS A 32 9.78 0.45 -5.49
C HIS A 32 8.27 0.26 -5.27
N GLY A 33 7.73 -0.95 -5.40
CA GLY A 33 6.31 -1.21 -5.17
C GLY A 33 6.05 -1.68 -3.74
N ARG A 34 5.11 -1.03 -3.04
CA ARG A 34 4.69 -1.44 -1.70
C ARG A 34 3.29 -0.93 -1.38
N VAL A 35 2.41 -1.81 -0.93
CA VAL A 35 1.03 -1.48 -0.51
C VAL A 35 0.62 -2.28 0.72
N PHE A 36 -0.37 -1.79 1.45
CA PHE A 36 -0.96 -2.48 2.59
C PHE A 36 -2.42 -2.81 2.30
N ASP A 37 -2.81 -4.05 2.59
CA ASP A 37 -4.21 -4.47 2.46
C ASP A 37 -5.10 -3.92 3.58
N TYR A 38 -6.36 -4.34 3.60
CA TYR A 38 -7.33 -3.94 4.62
C TYR A 38 -6.84 -4.28 6.05
N TRP A 39 -6.21 -5.44 6.24
CA TRP A 39 -5.71 -5.95 7.51
C TRP A 39 -4.26 -5.54 7.83
N GLY A 40 -3.66 -4.67 7.03
CA GLY A 40 -2.30 -4.17 7.24
C GLY A 40 -1.20 -5.14 6.78
N THR A 41 -1.53 -6.12 5.95
CA THR A 41 -0.55 -6.99 5.31
C THR A 41 0.31 -6.19 4.34
N ASP A 42 1.62 -6.20 4.55
CA ASP A 42 2.60 -5.56 3.66
C ASP A 42 2.83 -6.41 2.41
N LEU A 43 2.47 -5.88 1.23
CA LEU A 43 2.72 -6.48 -0.07
C LEU A 43 3.83 -5.71 -0.78
N ILE A 44 4.92 -6.40 -1.10
CA ILE A 44 6.15 -5.79 -1.64
C ILE A 44 6.34 -6.25 -3.08
N THR A 45 6.78 -5.34 -3.96
CA THR A 45 7.17 -5.66 -5.34
C THR A 45 8.59 -5.21 -5.63
N ASP A 46 9.42 -6.16 -6.07
CA ASP A 46 10.75 -5.90 -6.63
C ASP A 46 10.66 -5.71 -8.15
N ALA A 47 10.72 -4.46 -8.58
CA ALA A 47 10.32 -3.96 -9.90
C ALA A 47 10.98 -4.69 -11.08
N THR A 48 12.31 -4.88 -11.03
CA THR A 48 13.09 -5.38 -12.18
C THR A 48 12.68 -6.79 -12.58
N GLY A 49 12.59 -7.65 -11.57
CA GLY A 49 12.09 -9.00 -11.72
C GLY A 49 10.58 -9.02 -11.84
N ASN A 50 9.87 -8.01 -11.33
CA ASN A 50 8.45 -7.99 -10.99
C ASN A 50 8.09 -9.01 -9.89
N GLU A 51 8.97 -9.22 -8.93
CA GLU A 51 8.77 -10.25 -7.90
C GLU A 51 7.91 -9.72 -6.76
N THR A 52 6.79 -10.38 -6.49
CA THR A 52 5.81 -9.91 -5.49
C THR A 52 5.82 -10.79 -4.23
N PHE A 53 6.06 -10.19 -3.06
CA PHE A 53 6.31 -10.91 -1.81
C PHE A 53 5.31 -10.56 -0.71
N PHE A 54 5.01 -11.55 0.13
CA PHE A 54 4.34 -11.38 1.41
C PHE A 54 5.34 -10.83 2.45
N GLY A 55 5.33 -9.51 2.66
CA GLY A 55 6.28 -8.76 3.48
C GLY A 55 6.49 -9.30 4.91
N PRO A 56 5.43 -9.62 5.67
CA PRO A 56 5.57 -10.10 7.03
C PRO A 56 6.48 -11.32 7.21
N ALA A 57 6.55 -12.22 6.22
CA ALA A 57 7.35 -13.43 6.29
C ALA A 57 8.88 -13.21 6.25
N PHE A 58 9.33 -12.03 5.83
CA PHE A 58 10.76 -11.72 5.67
C PHE A 58 11.10 -10.27 6.01
N SER A 59 10.24 -9.61 6.79
CA SER A 59 10.54 -8.31 7.40
C SER A 59 11.06 -8.51 8.81
N GLY A 60 11.93 -7.61 9.28
CA GLY A 60 12.47 -7.68 10.63
C GLY A 60 13.96 -7.35 10.71
N HIS A 61 14.42 -7.16 11.95
CA HIS A 61 15.79 -6.78 12.24
C HIS A 61 16.76 -7.92 11.93
N LEU A 62 17.82 -7.59 11.19
CA LEU A 62 19.01 -8.40 11.03
C LEU A 62 20.23 -7.50 11.23
N ASP A 63 21.29 -8.02 11.83
CA ASP A 63 22.55 -7.29 11.94
C ASP A 63 23.28 -7.25 10.60
N TYR A 64 23.95 -6.14 10.28
CA TYR A 64 24.74 -6.05 9.05
C TYR A 64 25.96 -6.98 9.16
N PRO A 65 26.34 -7.76 8.11
CA PRO A 65 25.85 -7.72 6.73
C PRO A 65 24.74 -8.73 6.40
N ALA A 66 24.09 -9.34 7.40
CA ALA A 66 23.07 -10.36 7.15
C ALA A 66 21.86 -9.81 6.38
N LYS A 67 21.25 -10.73 5.62
CA LYS A 67 20.06 -10.52 4.80
C LYS A 67 19.09 -11.69 4.97
N HIS A 68 17.81 -11.43 4.75
CA HIS A 68 16.80 -12.47 4.67
C HIS A 68 17.07 -13.42 3.51
N ARG A 69 16.76 -14.71 3.68
CA ARG A 69 16.88 -15.74 2.63
C ARG A 69 15.83 -15.48 1.55
N LYS A 70 15.99 -16.13 0.38
CA LYS A 70 15.03 -16.06 -0.72
C LYS A 70 13.60 -16.27 -0.22
N MET A 71 12.71 -15.35 -0.58
CA MET A 71 11.28 -15.43 -0.29
C MET A 71 10.53 -15.92 -1.53
N GLU A 72 9.50 -16.73 -1.32
CA GLU A 72 8.63 -17.18 -2.41
C GLU A 72 7.65 -16.07 -2.81
N GLN A 73 7.36 -16.01 -4.10
CA GLN A 73 6.47 -15.00 -4.68
C GLN A 73 5.03 -15.46 -4.54
N PHE A 74 4.13 -14.54 -4.18
CA PHE A 74 2.71 -14.90 -4.06
C PHE A 74 2.01 -15.01 -5.42
N TRP A 75 2.55 -14.40 -6.48
CA TRP A 75 1.91 -14.34 -7.79
C TRP A 75 2.86 -14.76 -8.92
N GLN A 76 2.37 -15.67 -9.77
CA GLN A 76 3.06 -16.05 -11.00
C GLN A 76 2.78 -15.00 -12.08
N ARG A 77 3.50 -13.89 -12.01
CA ARG A 77 3.38 -12.78 -12.95
C ARG A 77 3.57 -13.20 -14.42
N PRO A 78 2.81 -12.63 -15.37
CA PRO A 78 2.95 -12.91 -16.79
C PRO A 78 4.01 -12.03 -17.48
N SER A 79 4.45 -10.93 -16.86
CA SER A 79 5.35 -9.96 -17.48
C SER A 79 6.23 -9.22 -16.46
N ARG A 80 7.26 -8.52 -16.97
CA ARG A 80 8.17 -7.66 -16.19
C ARG A 80 8.67 -6.50 -17.06
N PRO A 81 9.10 -5.37 -16.47
CA PRO A 81 9.11 -5.04 -15.05
C PRO A 81 7.80 -4.35 -14.61
N CYS A 82 7.61 -4.26 -13.30
CA CYS A 82 6.56 -3.45 -12.68
C CYS A 82 7.15 -2.13 -12.20
N ALA A 83 6.62 -1.00 -12.67
CA ALA A 83 7.08 0.33 -12.30
C ALA A 83 6.38 0.90 -11.05
N GLY A 84 5.22 0.35 -10.69
CA GLY A 84 4.44 0.81 -9.55
C GLY A 84 3.32 -0.17 -9.19
N THR A 85 2.94 -0.14 -7.93
CA THR A 85 1.94 -1.06 -7.37
C THR A 85 0.84 -0.26 -6.68
N GLY A 86 -0.39 -0.74 -6.75
CA GLY A 86 -1.53 -0.21 -5.99
C GLY A 86 -2.40 -1.31 -5.43
N LEU A 87 -3.47 -0.91 -4.75
CA LEU A 87 -4.50 -1.80 -4.24
C LEU A 87 -5.86 -1.11 -4.38
N ILE A 88 -6.89 -1.84 -4.81
CA ILE A 88 -8.24 -1.30 -4.83
C ILE A 88 -8.85 -1.37 -3.43
N SER A 89 -9.12 -0.21 -2.84
CA SER A 89 -9.90 -0.04 -1.61
C SER A 89 -10.86 1.13 -1.80
N SER A 90 -12.00 0.84 -2.42
CA SER A 90 -13.05 1.83 -2.71
C SER A 90 -14.39 1.20 -3.05
N ARG A 91 -15.43 1.59 -2.32
CA ARG A 91 -16.83 1.23 -2.65
C ARG A 91 -17.32 1.78 -3.98
N HIS A 92 -16.59 2.69 -4.62
CA HIS A 92 -16.90 3.13 -5.98
C HIS A 92 -16.76 2.00 -7.00
N PHE A 93 -15.93 0.98 -6.72
CA PHE A 93 -15.76 -0.22 -7.54
C PHE A 93 -16.54 -1.41 -6.98
N PRO A 94 -16.82 -2.45 -7.79
CA PRO A 94 -17.47 -3.69 -7.34
C PRO A 94 -16.81 -4.38 -6.15
N ASP A 95 -17.58 -5.20 -5.43
CA ASP A 95 -17.12 -5.85 -4.20
C ASP A 95 -16.00 -6.86 -4.49
N ASP A 96 -16.03 -7.52 -5.66
CA ASP A 96 -15.00 -8.46 -6.12
C ASP A 96 -13.69 -7.77 -6.54
N PHE A 97 -13.69 -6.43 -6.67
CA PHE A 97 -12.48 -5.65 -6.92
C PHE A 97 -11.74 -5.30 -5.63
N GLN A 98 -12.40 -5.33 -4.46
CA GLN A 98 -11.80 -4.89 -3.21
C GLN A 98 -10.63 -5.79 -2.82
N GLY A 99 -9.53 -5.17 -2.37
CA GLY A 99 -8.30 -5.89 -2.04
C GLY A 99 -7.55 -6.47 -3.24
N ASN A 100 -8.01 -6.21 -4.48
CA ASN A 100 -7.24 -6.62 -5.64
C ASN A 100 -5.95 -5.79 -5.72
N PHE A 101 -4.83 -6.49 -5.88
CA PHE A 101 -3.52 -5.92 -6.12
C PHE A 101 -3.40 -5.43 -7.56
N LEU A 102 -2.77 -4.27 -7.74
CA LEU A 102 -2.57 -3.63 -9.04
C LEU A 102 -1.09 -3.59 -9.38
N ASP A 103 -0.73 -4.11 -10.54
CA ASP A 103 0.65 -4.19 -11.04
C ASP A 103 0.81 -3.33 -12.29
N CYS A 104 1.56 -2.24 -12.22
CA CYS A 104 1.79 -1.34 -13.36
C CYS A 104 2.97 -1.84 -14.18
N ASN A 105 2.70 -2.66 -15.20
CA ASN A 105 3.74 -3.24 -16.04
C ASN A 105 4.06 -2.35 -17.24
N VAL A 106 5.36 -2.23 -17.55
CA VAL A 106 5.85 -1.26 -18.55
C VAL A 106 6.61 -1.88 -19.71
N ILE A 107 6.95 -3.17 -19.72
CA ILE A 107 7.60 -3.86 -20.87
C ILE A 107 6.90 -5.18 -21.14
N GLY A 108 6.73 -5.55 -22.41
CA GLY A 108 6.04 -6.79 -22.81
C GLY A 108 4.52 -6.72 -22.70
N PHE A 109 4.00 -6.15 -21.62
CA PHE A 109 2.60 -5.75 -21.46
C PHE A 109 2.52 -4.24 -21.17
N GLN A 110 1.65 -3.51 -21.85
CA GLN A 110 1.44 -2.06 -21.69
C GLN A 110 0.13 -1.85 -20.93
N GLY A 111 0.16 -1.93 -19.60
CA GLY A 111 -1.07 -1.97 -18.84
C GLY A 111 -0.91 -2.18 -17.34
N ILE A 112 -2.05 -2.27 -16.66
CA ILE A 112 -2.14 -2.51 -15.23
C ILE A 112 -2.84 -3.86 -15.03
N PHE A 113 -2.12 -4.86 -14.55
CA PHE A 113 -2.74 -6.13 -14.17
C PHE A 113 -3.55 -5.95 -12.89
N ARG A 114 -4.64 -6.69 -12.80
CA ARG A 114 -5.43 -6.83 -11.58
C ARG A 114 -5.28 -8.26 -11.07
N VAL A 115 -4.90 -8.39 -9.80
CA VAL A 115 -4.58 -9.68 -9.19
C VAL A 115 -5.44 -9.84 -7.94
N LYS A 116 -6.25 -10.88 -7.91
CA LYS A 116 -6.96 -11.29 -6.69
C LYS A 116 -5.97 -11.97 -5.76
N VAL A 117 -5.80 -11.43 -4.56
CA VAL A 117 -4.91 -11.99 -3.54
C VAL A 117 -5.75 -12.71 -2.49
N SER A 118 -5.37 -13.94 -2.16
CA SER A 118 -5.99 -14.74 -1.11
C SER A 118 -4.93 -15.40 -0.23
N GLU A 119 -5.31 -15.79 0.98
CA GLU A 119 -4.45 -16.60 1.84
C GLU A 119 -4.22 -17.99 1.22
N ASP A 120 -3.00 -18.51 1.38
CA ASP A 120 -2.61 -19.87 1.00
C ASP A 120 -1.63 -20.43 2.03
N GLY A 121 -2.15 -21.22 2.97
CA GLY A 121 -1.38 -21.72 4.11
C GLY A 121 -0.82 -20.58 4.97
N SER A 122 0.50 -20.53 5.13
CA SER A 122 1.20 -19.46 5.86
C SER A 122 1.64 -18.29 4.96
N GLY A 123 1.14 -18.24 3.72
CA GLY A 123 1.51 -17.26 2.71
C GLY A 123 0.29 -16.73 1.95
N LEU A 124 0.55 -16.21 0.76
CA LEU A 124 -0.45 -15.62 -0.12
C LEU A 124 -0.38 -16.27 -1.50
N LYS A 125 -1.51 -16.26 -2.19
CA LYS A 125 -1.65 -16.62 -3.60
C LYS A 125 -2.30 -15.48 -4.36
N GLY A 126 -1.70 -15.13 -5.50
CA GLY A 126 -2.23 -14.18 -6.47
C GLY A 126 -2.78 -14.89 -7.69
N GLU A 127 -3.99 -14.55 -8.08
CA GLU A 127 -4.64 -15.01 -9.31
C GLU A 127 -4.90 -13.81 -10.23
N SER A 128 -4.36 -13.85 -11.45
CA SER A 128 -4.66 -12.83 -12.45
C SER A 128 -6.14 -12.90 -12.82
N VAL A 129 -6.82 -11.77 -12.73
CA VAL A 129 -8.18 -11.59 -13.24
C VAL A 129 -8.14 -10.65 -14.45
N GLU A 130 -9.30 -10.19 -14.92
CA GLU A 130 -9.35 -9.21 -16.00
C GLU A 130 -8.52 -7.96 -15.65
N ASP A 131 -7.60 -7.62 -16.56
CA ASP A 131 -6.70 -6.46 -16.48
C ASP A 131 -7.49 -5.18 -16.20
N LEU A 132 -6.93 -4.27 -15.40
CA LEU A 132 -7.58 -2.99 -15.13
C LEU A 132 -7.52 -2.07 -16.36
N VAL A 133 -6.36 -2.03 -17.01
CA VAL A 133 -6.11 -1.23 -18.22
C VAL A 133 -5.13 -1.98 -19.11
N LYS A 134 -5.38 -1.96 -20.41
CA LYS A 134 -4.43 -2.40 -21.43
C LYS A 134 -4.43 -1.40 -22.59
N SER A 135 -3.25 -1.12 -23.11
CA SER A 135 -3.06 -0.28 -24.28
C SER A 135 -2.28 -1.05 -25.36
N ASP A 136 -2.59 -0.76 -26.62
CA ASP A 136 -1.81 -1.23 -27.78
C ASP A 136 -0.74 -0.21 -28.19
N ASP A 137 -0.72 0.99 -27.57
CA ASP A 137 0.35 1.97 -27.75
C ASP A 137 1.64 1.44 -27.10
N PRO A 138 2.70 1.14 -27.87
CA PRO A 138 3.93 0.58 -27.33
C PRO A 138 4.64 1.57 -26.40
N ASN A 139 4.28 2.85 -26.39
CA ASN A 139 4.85 3.87 -25.50
C ASN A 139 4.06 4.02 -24.20
N PHE A 140 2.92 3.36 -24.03
CA PHE A 140 2.10 3.44 -22.82
C PHE A 140 2.75 2.69 -21.65
N ARG A 141 3.20 3.43 -20.64
CA ARG A 141 3.98 2.95 -19.49
C ARG A 141 3.33 3.42 -18.18
N PRO A 142 2.38 2.69 -17.59
CA PRO A 142 1.82 3.05 -16.30
C PRO A 142 2.91 2.93 -15.21
N THR A 143 3.07 3.95 -14.37
CA THR A 143 4.16 3.98 -13.35
C THR A 143 3.68 4.17 -11.92
N ALA A 144 2.43 4.56 -11.72
CA ALA A 144 1.84 4.70 -10.40
C ALA A 144 0.33 4.57 -10.51
N VAL A 145 -0.33 4.02 -9.49
CA VAL A 145 -1.78 3.86 -9.43
C VAL A 145 -2.24 3.95 -7.97
N ASP A 146 -3.31 4.72 -7.72
CA ASP A 146 -3.88 4.87 -6.38
C ASP A 146 -5.38 5.25 -6.45
N VAL A 147 -6.09 5.06 -5.34
CA VAL A 147 -7.49 5.42 -5.17
C VAL A 147 -7.60 6.85 -4.63
N ALA A 148 -8.30 7.71 -5.36
CA ALA A 148 -8.58 9.08 -4.95
C ALA A 148 -9.65 9.18 -3.84
N PRO A 149 -9.74 10.31 -3.12
CA PRO A 149 -10.75 10.52 -2.07
C PRO A 149 -12.21 10.44 -2.52
N ASP A 150 -12.48 10.58 -3.82
CA ASP A 150 -13.82 10.40 -4.41
C ASP A 150 -14.07 8.96 -4.87
N GLY A 151 -13.16 8.04 -4.55
CA GLY A 151 -13.23 6.62 -4.84
C GLY A 151 -12.78 6.23 -6.24
N SER A 152 -12.52 7.17 -7.15
CA SER A 152 -11.98 6.85 -8.48
C SER A 152 -10.53 6.40 -8.41
N ILE A 153 -10.08 5.59 -9.37
CA ILE A 153 -8.65 5.22 -9.50
C ILE A 153 -7.96 6.26 -10.37
N TYR A 154 -6.81 6.76 -9.94
CA TYR A 154 -5.91 7.53 -10.77
C TYR A 154 -4.66 6.74 -11.05
N PHE A 155 -4.12 6.87 -12.27
CA PHE A 155 -2.81 6.34 -12.60
C PHE A 155 -2.03 7.29 -13.50
N LEU A 156 -0.71 7.19 -13.41
CA LEU A 156 0.23 7.96 -14.21
C LEU A 156 0.75 7.09 -15.35
N ASP A 157 0.81 7.66 -16.55
CA ASP A 157 1.50 7.07 -17.69
C ASP A 157 2.70 7.94 -18.05
N TRP A 158 3.88 7.34 -18.00
CA TRP A 158 5.14 8.00 -18.34
C TRP A 158 5.28 8.28 -19.84
N SER A 159 4.57 7.52 -20.69
CA SER A 159 4.50 7.71 -22.14
C SER A 159 5.89 7.76 -22.81
N ASN A 160 6.65 6.66 -22.77
CA ASN A 160 8.04 6.67 -23.23
C ASN A 160 8.41 5.48 -24.14
N GLN A 161 9.09 5.80 -25.25
CA GLN A 161 9.60 4.82 -26.19
C GLN A 161 10.83 4.09 -25.63
N LEU A 162 11.69 4.80 -24.91
CA LEU A 162 12.95 4.25 -24.41
C LEU A 162 12.89 3.91 -22.92
N ILE A 163 12.95 2.62 -22.61
CA ILE A 163 13.11 2.10 -21.24
C ILE A 163 14.52 1.52 -21.10
N GLY A 164 15.36 2.17 -20.27
CA GLY A 164 16.72 1.73 -19.99
C GLY A 164 17.62 2.89 -19.56
N HIS A 165 18.58 2.60 -18.68
CA HIS A 165 19.50 3.60 -18.12
C HIS A 165 20.88 3.58 -18.79
N MET A 166 21.31 2.43 -19.35
CA MET A 166 22.69 2.24 -19.85
C MET A 166 22.76 2.02 -21.37
N GLN A 167 21.65 1.63 -21.99
CA GLN A 167 21.59 1.29 -23.42
C GLN A 167 21.40 2.53 -24.30
N HIS A 168 20.84 3.61 -23.74
CA HIS A 168 20.53 4.84 -24.45
C HIS A 168 20.98 6.06 -23.65
N HIS A 169 21.55 7.04 -24.33
CA HIS A 169 22.01 8.28 -23.72
C HIS A 169 20.84 9.00 -23.00
N ILE A 170 21.11 9.69 -21.89
CA ILE A 170 20.07 10.39 -21.11
C ILE A 170 19.41 11.54 -21.90
N ARG A 171 20.09 12.05 -22.95
CA ARG A 171 19.58 13.07 -23.88
C ARG A 171 19.15 12.50 -25.24
N ASP A 172 18.89 11.19 -25.31
CA ASP A 172 18.37 10.59 -26.54
C ASP A 172 17.04 11.26 -26.91
N PRO A 173 16.86 11.75 -28.15
CA PRO A 173 15.67 12.49 -28.55
C PRO A 173 14.39 11.65 -28.52
N ASN A 174 14.49 10.31 -28.47
CA ASN A 174 13.33 9.43 -28.32
C ASN A 174 12.89 9.25 -26.86
N ARG A 175 13.58 9.89 -25.89
CA ARG A 175 13.07 10.00 -24.52
C ARG A 175 12.00 11.07 -24.49
N ASP A 176 10.80 10.67 -24.09
CA ASP A 176 9.68 11.59 -24.01
C ASP A 176 9.79 12.53 -22.79
N HIS A 177 9.45 13.80 -23.01
CA HIS A 177 9.48 14.85 -21.99
C HIS A 177 8.19 15.69 -21.96
N SER A 178 7.18 15.38 -22.77
CA SER A 178 6.04 16.27 -23.00
C SER A 178 4.68 15.57 -23.05
N HIS A 179 4.63 14.24 -23.15
CA HIS A 179 3.40 13.47 -23.37
C HIS A 179 3.02 12.56 -22.20
N GLY A 180 3.62 12.76 -21.02
CA GLY A 180 3.16 12.12 -19.79
C GLY A 180 1.67 12.41 -19.54
N ARG A 181 0.93 11.42 -19.06
CA ARG A 181 -0.53 11.47 -18.91
C ARG A 181 -0.97 11.11 -17.50
N ILE A 182 -2.07 11.71 -17.07
CA ILE A 182 -2.78 11.35 -15.83
C ILE A 182 -4.15 10.85 -16.25
N TYR A 183 -4.47 9.62 -15.88
CA TYR A 183 -5.75 9.01 -16.16
C TYR A 183 -6.58 8.90 -14.89
N ARG A 184 -7.90 8.95 -15.07
CA ARG A 184 -8.90 8.73 -14.02
C ARG A 184 -9.88 7.66 -14.50
N ILE A 185 -10.09 6.63 -13.68
CA ILE A 185 -11.02 5.53 -13.93
C ILE A 185 -12.17 5.62 -12.92
N THR A 186 -13.39 5.62 -13.43
CA THR A 186 -14.63 5.52 -12.65
C THR A 186 -15.41 4.30 -13.08
N TYR A 187 -16.20 3.72 -12.18
CA TYR A 187 -17.10 2.62 -12.51
C TYR A 187 -18.45 3.17 -12.99
N GLU A 188 -18.92 2.72 -14.15
CA GLU A 188 -20.18 3.17 -14.73
C GLU A 188 -21.38 2.83 -13.82
N GLY A 189 -22.35 3.74 -13.73
CA GLY A 189 -23.56 3.53 -12.93
C GLY A 189 -23.38 3.58 -11.41
N ARG A 190 -22.16 3.83 -10.90
CA ARG A 190 -21.90 4.00 -9.46
C ARG A 190 -21.58 5.47 -9.14
N PRO A 191 -22.19 6.07 -8.11
CA PRO A 191 -21.85 7.42 -7.70
C PRO A 191 -20.42 7.48 -7.17
N LEU A 192 -19.78 8.64 -7.36
CA LEU A 192 -18.51 8.94 -6.68
C LEU A 192 -18.74 9.04 -5.18
N LEU A 193 -17.71 8.69 -4.42
CA LEU A 193 -17.71 8.90 -2.97
C LEU A 193 -17.61 10.40 -2.67
N LYS A 194 -18.22 10.83 -1.58
CA LYS A 194 -18.03 12.17 -1.05
C LYS A 194 -16.73 12.18 -0.23
N PRO A 195 -15.71 12.98 -0.58
CA PRO A 195 -14.47 13.01 0.18
C PRO A 195 -14.73 13.37 1.65
N ALA A 196 -14.19 12.55 2.56
CA ALA A 196 -14.23 12.83 3.99
C ALA A 196 -13.40 14.09 4.29
N LYS A 197 -13.95 14.99 5.12
CA LYS A 197 -13.15 16.07 5.70
C LYS A 197 -12.25 15.46 6.76
N ILE A 198 -10.95 15.72 6.68
CA ILE A 198 -9.94 15.14 7.59
C ILE A 198 -9.15 16.25 8.26
N ASP A 199 -8.48 17.08 7.46
CA ASP A 199 -7.66 18.19 7.97
C ASP A 199 -8.47 19.11 8.90
N GLY A 200 -7.96 19.31 10.11
CA GLY A 200 -8.59 20.16 11.13
C GLY A 200 -9.85 19.60 11.79
N GLN A 201 -10.29 18.37 11.48
CA GLN A 201 -11.44 17.76 12.18
C GLN A 201 -11.10 17.39 13.62
N PRO A 202 -12.03 17.56 14.59
CA PRO A 202 -11.77 17.17 15.99
C PRO A 202 -11.53 15.65 16.15
N VAL A 203 -10.88 15.25 17.25
CA VAL A 203 -10.44 13.86 17.48
C VAL A 203 -11.58 12.86 17.37
N ASP A 204 -12.73 13.16 17.96
CA ASP A 204 -13.92 12.30 17.89
C ASP A 204 -14.37 12.04 16.45
N ARG A 205 -14.33 13.06 15.58
CA ARG A 205 -14.67 12.92 14.16
C ARG A 205 -13.65 12.11 13.39
N LEU A 206 -12.36 12.27 13.67
CA LEU A 206 -11.32 11.44 13.05
C LEU A 206 -11.39 9.98 13.47
N LEU A 207 -11.71 9.70 14.73
CA LEU A 207 -11.88 8.33 15.21
C LEU A 207 -13.05 7.63 14.52
N GLU A 208 -14.15 8.35 14.22
CA GLU A 208 -15.23 7.77 13.43
C GLU A 208 -14.81 7.42 11.99
N LEU A 209 -13.85 8.15 11.39
CA LEU A 209 -13.33 7.82 10.06
C LEU A 209 -12.54 6.51 10.02
N LEU A 210 -12.13 5.96 11.17
CA LEU A 210 -11.49 4.63 11.23
C LEU A 210 -12.46 3.48 10.88
N LYS A 211 -13.76 3.75 10.81
CA LYS A 211 -14.78 2.79 10.35
C LYS A 211 -14.98 2.77 8.84
N GLU A 212 -14.38 3.71 8.10
CA GLU A 212 -14.53 3.77 6.65
C GLU A 212 -13.80 2.59 5.98
N PRO A 213 -14.39 1.94 4.98
CA PRO A 213 -13.76 0.81 4.30
C PRO A 213 -12.56 1.22 3.43
N GLU A 214 -12.49 2.49 3.03
CA GLU A 214 -11.39 3.04 2.24
C GLU A 214 -10.08 3.21 3.06
N ASN A 215 -9.05 2.41 2.74
CA ASN A 215 -7.74 2.44 3.39
C ASN A 215 -7.12 3.85 3.42
N ASN A 216 -7.29 4.61 2.34
CA ASN A 216 -6.76 5.98 2.20
C ASN A 216 -7.44 6.97 3.17
N VAL A 217 -8.73 6.77 3.50
CA VAL A 217 -9.42 7.61 4.48
C VAL A 217 -8.87 7.32 5.88
N ARG A 218 -8.79 6.05 6.28
CA ARG A 218 -8.28 5.65 7.59
C ARG A 218 -6.82 6.05 7.79
N THR A 219 -5.97 5.87 6.77
CA THR A 219 -4.56 6.27 6.83
C THR A 219 -4.40 7.77 7.02
N ARG A 220 -5.17 8.59 6.28
CA ARG A 220 -5.13 10.05 6.43
C ARG A 220 -5.71 10.52 7.76
N ALA A 221 -6.74 9.85 8.28
CA ALA A 221 -7.25 10.11 9.63
C ALA A 221 -6.18 9.83 10.70
N LYS A 222 -5.43 8.73 10.59
CA LYS A 222 -4.30 8.42 11.48
C LYS A 222 -3.17 9.45 11.37
N ILE A 223 -2.82 9.89 10.16
CA ILE A 223 -1.85 10.98 9.95
C ILE A 223 -2.29 12.25 10.67
N GLU A 224 -3.56 12.63 10.53
CA GLU A 224 -4.10 13.82 11.17
C GLU A 224 -4.17 13.69 12.70
N LEU A 225 -4.56 12.52 13.22
CA LEU A 225 -4.50 12.20 14.66
C LEU A 225 -3.06 12.32 15.19
N GLY A 226 -2.07 11.87 14.41
CA GLY A 226 -0.65 11.95 14.74
C GLY A 226 -0.10 13.37 14.91
N LYS A 227 -0.82 14.41 14.46
CA LYS A 227 -0.48 15.81 14.72
C LYS A 227 -0.81 16.27 16.15
N ARG A 228 -1.48 15.44 16.95
CA ARG A 228 -1.99 15.78 18.30
C ARG A 228 -1.19 15.09 19.40
N SER A 229 -1.42 15.51 20.64
CA SER A 229 -0.78 14.86 21.79
C SER A 229 -1.42 13.50 22.09
N ALA A 230 -0.63 12.53 22.54
CA ALA A 230 -1.15 11.25 23.02
C ALA A 230 -2.15 11.42 24.18
N GLY A 231 -1.97 12.43 25.02
CA GLY A 231 -2.87 12.77 26.13
C GLY A 231 -4.26 13.24 25.68
N GLU A 232 -4.41 13.69 24.44
CA GLU A 232 -5.70 14.02 23.83
C GLU A 232 -6.31 12.81 23.12
N VAL A 233 -5.51 12.12 22.29
CA VAL A 233 -5.98 11.06 21.39
C VAL A 233 -6.31 9.78 22.14
N VAL A 234 -5.42 9.29 23.00
CA VAL A 234 -5.58 7.97 23.65
C VAL A 234 -6.81 7.91 24.56
N PRO A 235 -7.11 8.92 25.41
CA PRO A 235 -8.35 8.91 26.19
C PRO A 235 -9.62 8.93 25.34
N ALA A 236 -9.61 9.67 24.22
CA ALA A 236 -10.74 9.70 23.28
C ALA A 236 -10.91 8.35 22.57
N LEU A 237 -9.80 7.73 22.14
CA LEU A 237 -9.77 6.41 21.53
C LEU A 237 -10.35 5.34 22.47
N LYS A 238 -9.95 5.32 23.75
CA LYS A 238 -10.50 4.38 24.73
C LYS A 238 -12.01 4.52 24.89
N LYS A 239 -12.52 5.76 24.92
CA LYS A 239 -13.98 6.02 24.92
C LYS A 239 -14.64 5.57 23.62
N TRP A 240 -13.98 5.74 22.49
CA TRP A 240 -14.49 5.30 21.18
C TRP A 240 -14.60 3.77 21.11
N ILE A 241 -13.58 3.03 21.56
CA ILE A 241 -13.58 1.57 21.66
C ILE A 241 -14.81 1.07 22.45
N THR A 242 -15.13 1.69 23.59
CA THR A 242 -16.29 1.26 24.40
C THR A 242 -17.66 1.43 23.72
N LYS A 243 -17.72 2.22 22.64
CA LYS A 243 -18.94 2.49 21.88
C LYS A 243 -19.06 1.66 20.60
N LEU A 244 -18.05 0.85 20.28
CA LEU A 244 -18.09 -0.01 19.11
C LEU A 244 -19.16 -1.10 19.28
N ASP A 245 -19.88 -1.39 18.19
CA ASP A 245 -20.85 -2.46 18.16
C ASP A 245 -20.15 -3.79 17.92
N LYS A 246 -20.19 -4.67 18.92
CA LYS A 246 -19.59 -6.02 18.84
C LYS A 246 -20.27 -6.92 17.80
N LYS A 247 -21.43 -6.52 17.27
CA LYS A 247 -22.14 -7.24 16.21
C LYS A 247 -21.82 -6.73 14.81
N ASP A 248 -21.08 -5.63 14.70
CA ASP A 248 -20.61 -5.12 13.41
C ASP A 248 -19.64 -6.15 12.80
N PRO A 249 -19.85 -6.61 11.55
CA PRO A 249 -18.91 -7.50 10.86
C PRO A 249 -17.48 -6.93 10.78
N ALA A 250 -17.31 -5.61 10.81
CA ALA A 250 -16.02 -4.94 10.82
C ALA A 250 -15.45 -4.70 12.23
N TYR A 251 -16.10 -5.18 13.29
CA TYR A 251 -15.71 -4.90 14.68
C TYR A 251 -14.24 -5.25 14.97
N GLU A 252 -13.76 -6.42 14.55
CA GLU A 252 -12.37 -6.82 14.79
C GLU A 252 -11.38 -5.93 14.03
N HIS A 253 -11.73 -5.51 12.82
CA HIS A 253 -10.93 -4.55 12.08
C HIS A 253 -10.89 -3.17 12.77
N GLN A 254 -12.03 -2.70 13.29
CA GLN A 254 -12.11 -1.43 14.04
C GLN A 254 -11.26 -1.48 15.33
N MET A 255 -11.18 -2.64 15.97
CA MET A 255 -10.29 -2.87 17.12
C MET A 255 -8.81 -2.87 16.72
N LEU A 256 -8.47 -3.48 15.58
CA LEU A 256 -7.13 -3.41 15.00
C LEU A 256 -6.72 -1.97 14.62
N GLU A 257 -7.64 -1.19 14.07
CA GLU A 257 -7.42 0.24 13.81
C GLU A 257 -7.10 1.01 15.10
N ALA A 258 -7.77 0.68 16.21
CA ALA A 258 -7.44 1.25 17.51
C ALA A 258 -6.02 0.89 17.97
N LEU A 259 -5.61 -0.37 17.80
CA LEU A 259 -4.24 -0.81 18.10
C LEU A 259 -3.22 -0.03 17.25
N TRP A 260 -3.51 0.21 15.98
CA TRP A 260 -2.63 1.00 15.12
C TRP A 260 -2.59 2.48 15.50
N VAL A 261 -3.70 3.08 15.99
CA VAL A 261 -3.66 4.43 16.55
C VAL A 261 -2.73 4.49 17.76
N HIS A 262 -2.76 3.49 18.65
CA HIS A 262 -1.80 3.39 19.76
C HIS A 262 -0.35 3.39 19.27
N GLN A 263 -0.05 2.62 18.22
CA GLN A 263 1.28 2.60 17.60
C GLN A 263 1.67 3.94 16.97
N TRP A 264 0.72 4.64 16.33
CA TRP A 264 0.91 6.00 15.80
C TRP A 264 1.22 7.02 16.90
N MET A 265 0.58 6.88 18.06
CA MET A 265 0.81 7.75 19.22
C MET A 265 2.06 7.37 20.02
N ASN A 266 2.78 6.32 19.62
CA ASN A 266 3.90 5.73 20.36
C ASN A 266 3.52 5.38 21.82
N VAL A 267 2.31 4.84 22.02
CA VAL A 267 1.80 4.39 23.33
C VAL A 267 1.47 2.90 23.24
N VAL A 268 2.19 2.11 24.03
CA VAL A 268 1.95 0.66 24.12
C VAL A 268 0.67 0.38 24.93
N ASP A 269 -0.26 -0.39 24.36
CA ASP A 269 -1.41 -0.97 25.05
C ASP A 269 -1.33 -2.49 24.94
N GLU A 270 -0.72 -3.13 25.95
CA GLU A 270 -0.48 -4.57 25.93
C GLU A 270 -1.75 -5.41 25.96
N ASP A 271 -2.80 -4.93 26.63
CA ASP A 271 -4.05 -5.66 26.77
C ASP A 271 -4.80 -5.70 25.43
N LEU A 272 -4.83 -4.57 24.72
CA LEU A 272 -5.35 -4.51 23.36
C LEU A 272 -4.52 -5.38 22.42
N LEU A 273 -3.19 -5.33 22.49
CA LEU A 273 -2.33 -6.20 21.66
C LEU A 273 -2.61 -7.70 21.91
N LYS A 274 -2.69 -8.13 23.17
CA LYS A 274 -3.01 -9.52 23.54
C LYS A 274 -4.42 -9.92 23.13
N ARG A 275 -5.34 -8.96 22.99
CA ARG A 275 -6.67 -9.20 22.42
C ARG A 275 -6.58 -9.43 20.92
N GLU A 276 -5.95 -8.53 20.16
CA GLU A 276 -5.87 -8.64 18.69
C GLU A 276 -5.13 -9.90 18.23
N LEU A 277 -4.10 -10.35 18.97
CA LEU A 277 -3.41 -11.62 18.70
C LEU A 277 -4.31 -12.87 18.82
N ARG A 278 -5.50 -12.73 19.40
CA ARG A 278 -6.52 -13.78 19.54
C ARG A 278 -7.79 -13.46 18.73
N SER A 279 -7.75 -12.42 17.90
CA SER A 279 -8.84 -12.12 16.96
C SER A 279 -9.10 -13.35 16.08
N PRO A 280 -10.38 -13.68 15.78
CA PRO A 280 -10.73 -14.76 14.87
C PRO A 280 -10.17 -14.54 13.45
#